data_AF-A0AAV6C4R4-F1
#
_entry.id   AF-A0AAV6C4R4-F1
#
_cell.length_a   1.000
_cell.length_b   1.000
_cell.length_c   1.000
_cell.angle_alpha   90.00
_cell.angle_beta   90.00
_cell.angle_gamma   90.00
#
_symmetry.space_group_name_H-M   'P 1'
#
loop_
_entity.id
_entity.type
_entity.pdbx_description
1 polymer ?
#
loop_
_entity_poly.entity_id
_entity_poly.type
_entity_poly.pdbx_seq_one_letter_code
_entity_poly.pdbx_strand_id
1 'polypeptide(L)'
;MFLRYFEGKGHRRVRSSSLVPANDPTLLFTNAGMNQFKDVFLGLEKRDYNKATSSQKCVRAGGKHNDLENVGFTNRHHTFFEMLGNFSFGDYFKEDAIAYAFELITSKDWFAIPLERLYFTVFGGAEITPGNPLGTDEEAAALWKAVGA
;
A
#
# COMPACT_ATOMS: atom_id res chain seq x y z
N MET A 1 -0.89 0.53 16.66
CA MET A 1 -1.46 -0.81 16.43
C MET A 1 -0.95 -1.42 15.12
N PHE A 2 -1.20 -0.80 13.97
CA PHE A 2 -0.72 -1.25 12.64
C PHE A 2 0.74 -1.75 12.59
N LEU A 3 1.70 -0.93 13.03
CA LEU A 3 3.11 -1.33 12.96
C LEU A 3 3.44 -2.55 13.84
N ARG A 4 2.78 -2.68 15.00
CA ARG A 4 2.97 -3.83 15.89
C ARG A 4 2.38 -5.11 15.29
N TYR A 5 1.24 -5.00 14.60
CA TYR A 5 0.64 -6.12 13.89
C TYR A 5 1.63 -6.72 12.87
N PHE A 6 2.18 -5.87 11.99
CA PHE A 6 3.10 -6.33 10.96
C PHE A 6 4.47 -6.76 11.51
N GLU A 7 4.97 -6.15 12.58
CA GLU A 7 6.13 -6.71 13.30
C GLU A 7 5.86 -8.13 13.79
N GLY A 8 4.65 -8.41 14.31
CA GLY A 8 4.22 -9.75 14.69
C GLY A 8 4.14 -10.75 13.52
N LYS A 9 3.98 -10.26 12.28
CA LYS A 9 4.06 -11.06 11.04
C LYS A 9 5.48 -11.13 10.45
N GLY A 10 6.48 -10.63 11.19
CA GLY A 10 7.89 -10.68 10.82
C GLY A 10 8.35 -9.55 9.89
N HIS A 11 7.58 -8.47 9.74
CA HIS A 11 8.01 -7.29 9.00
C HIS A 11 9.00 -6.45 9.83
N ARG A 12 10.09 -6.01 9.20
CA ARG A 12 10.99 -5.01 9.80
C ARG A 12 10.27 -3.67 9.86
N ARG A 13 10.15 -3.07 11.05
CA ARG A 13 9.72 -1.67 11.16
C ARG A 13 10.80 -0.74 10.60
N VAL A 14 10.45 0.02 9.58
CA VAL A 14 11.31 1.02 8.93
C VAL A 14 10.74 2.41 9.18
N ARG A 15 11.61 3.39 9.43
CA ARG A 15 11.19 4.78 9.63
C ARG A 15 10.69 5.38 8.31
N SER A 16 9.76 6.32 8.41
CA SER A 16 9.39 7.17 7.28
C SER A 16 10.58 7.92 6.72
N SER A 17 10.73 7.91 5.39
CA SER A 17 11.68 8.74 4.67
C SER A 17 11.32 10.23 4.76
N SER A 18 12.25 11.08 4.33
CA SER A 18 12.00 12.52 4.13
C SER A 18 10.82 12.76 3.17
N LEU A 19 10.16 13.91 3.31
CA LEU A 19 9.17 14.39 2.34
C LEU A 19 9.83 14.86 1.04
N VAL A 20 11.09 15.28 1.11
CA VAL A 20 11.91 15.66 -0.04
C VAL A 20 12.71 14.42 -0.46
N PRO A 21 12.42 13.81 -1.62
CA PRO A 21 13.14 12.64 -2.11
C PRO A 21 14.60 13.01 -2.37
N ALA A 22 15.54 12.21 -1.86
CA ALA A 22 16.96 12.47 -2.05
C ALA A 22 17.45 12.06 -3.46
N ASN A 23 16.88 10.99 -4.02
CA ASN A 23 17.43 10.27 -5.18
C ASN A 23 16.44 10.13 -6.35
N ASP A 24 15.37 10.93 -6.40
CA ASP A 24 14.40 10.88 -7.50
C ASP A 24 14.02 12.28 -7.98
N PRO A 25 14.68 12.81 -9.03
CA PRO A 25 14.42 14.16 -9.54
C PRO A 25 13.05 14.27 -10.23
N THR A 26 12.37 13.16 -10.50
CA THR A 26 11.03 13.15 -11.11
C THR A 26 9.90 13.32 -10.08
N LEU A 27 10.22 13.19 -8.80
CA LEU A 27 9.25 13.21 -7.71
C LEU A 27 9.39 14.50 -6.90
N LEU A 28 8.37 15.35 -6.93
CA LEU A 28 8.40 16.63 -6.21
C LEU A 28 8.39 16.44 -4.68
N PHE A 29 7.54 15.53 -4.19
CA PHE A 29 7.47 15.12 -2.79
C PHE A 29 7.19 13.63 -2.68
N THR A 30 7.63 13.00 -1.59
CA THR A 30 7.22 11.64 -1.23
C THR A 30 5.71 11.58 -1.09
N ASN A 31 5.06 10.80 -1.95
CA ASN A 31 3.60 10.70 -2.05
C ASN A 31 3.06 9.33 -1.61
N ALA A 32 3.96 8.37 -1.36
CA ALA A 32 3.65 7.02 -0.91
C ALA A 32 4.79 6.38 -0.10
N GLY A 33 4.44 5.41 0.75
CA GLY A 33 5.41 4.62 1.51
C GLY A 33 6.43 3.85 0.67
N MET A 34 6.07 3.50 -0.56
CA MET A 34 6.92 2.71 -1.46
C MET A 34 8.12 3.49 -2.03
N ASN A 35 8.12 4.82 -1.98
CA ASN A 35 9.14 5.62 -2.66
C ASN A 35 10.57 5.27 -2.19
N GLN A 36 10.77 5.06 -0.89
CA GLN A 36 12.06 4.69 -0.29
C GLN A 36 12.51 3.23 -0.55
N PHE A 37 11.65 2.44 -1.18
CA PHE A 37 11.89 1.04 -1.54
C PHE A 37 11.90 0.83 -3.06
N LYS A 38 11.87 1.90 -3.87
CA LYS A 38 11.85 1.83 -5.34
C LYS A 38 12.96 0.93 -5.88
N ASP A 39 14.20 1.15 -5.44
CA ASP A 39 15.35 0.37 -5.92
C ASP A 39 15.33 -1.08 -5.44
N VAL A 40 14.69 -1.36 -4.29
CA VAL A 40 14.45 -2.73 -3.82
C VAL A 40 13.45 -3.45 -4.72
N PHE A 41 12.35 -2.78 -5.12
CA PHE A 41 11.38 -3.34 -6.07
C PHE A 41 11.96 -3.55 -7.48
N LEU A 42 12.89 -2.69 -7.91
CA LEU A 42 13.58 -2.82 -9.19
C LEU A 42 14.73 -3.85 -9.13
N GLY A 43 15.03 -4.43 -7.96
CA GLY A 43 16.14 -5.36 -7.77
C GLY A 43 17.53 -4.72 -7.83
N LEU A 44 17.61 -3.38 -7.78
CA LEU A 44 18.85 -2.60 -7.81
C LEU A 44 19.49 -2.48 -6.42
N GLU A 45 18.68 -2.64 -5.36
CA GLU A 45 19.13 -2.62 -3.97
C GLU A 45 18.63 -3.87 -3.24
N LYS A 46 19.48 -4.47 -2.41
CA LYS A 46 19.10 -5.58 -1.53
C LYS A 46 19.19 -5.17 -0.06
N ARG A 47 18.14 -5.44 0.69
CA ARG A 47 18.09 -5.24 2.15
C ARG A 47 18.41 -6.53 2.89
N ASP A 48 18.75 -6.44 4.16
CA ASP A 48 18.91 -7.56 5.09
C ASP A 48 17.56 -8.15 5.58
N TYR A 49 16.44 -7.60 5.09
CA TYR A 49 15.08 -8.05 5.35
C TYR A 49 14.27 -8.10 4.05
N ASN A 50 13.36 -9.08 3.95
CA ASN A 50 12.47 -9.24 2.80
C ASN A 50 11.04 -8.73 3.06
N LYS A 51 10.77 -8.28 4.29
CA LYS A 51 9.48 -7.73 4.71
C LYS A 51 9.69 -6.44 5.49
N ALA A 52 8.91 -5.40 5.20
CA ALA A 52 8.98 -4.13 5.92
C ALA A 52 7.62 -3.53 6.24
N THR A 53 7.52 -2.73 7.31
CA THR A 53 6.33 -1.95 7.64
C THR A 53 6.73 -0.54 8.09
N SER A 54 5.93 0.47 7.71
CA SER A 54 6.20 1.87 8.05
C SER A 54 4.91 2.69 8.12
N SER A 55 4.95 3.81 8.85
CA SER A 55 3.99 4.91 8.71
C SER A 55 4.69 6.06 7.98
N GLN A 56 4.47 6.19 6.67
CA GLN A 56 5.15 7.17 5.83
C GLN A 56 4.43 8.51 5.86
N LYS A 57 5.16 9.59 6.13
CA LYS A 57 4.69 10.96 5.87
C LYS A 57 4.63 11.20 4.37
N CYS A 58 3.47 11.60 3.86
CA CYS A 58 3.21 11.81 2.44
C CYS A 58 2.74 13.24 2.19
N VAL A 59 3.11 13.81 1.05
CA VAL A 59 2.53 15.04 0.51
C VAL A 59 2.00 14.78 -0.90
N ARG A 60 0.73 15.14 -1.13
CA ARG A 60 0.05 15.11 -2.44
C ARG A 60 -0.47 16.49 -2.81
N ALA A 61 0.46 17.36 -3.17
CA ALA A 61 0.18 18.76 -3.52
C ALA A 61 0.74 19.14 -4.91
N GLY A 62 1.01 18.15 -5.77
CA GLY A 62 1.55 18.37 -7.12
C GLY A 62 2.05 17.08 -7.79
N GLY A 63 2.21 17.12 -9.11
CA GLY A 63 2.65 15.97 -9.91
C GLY A 63 1.53 14.94 -10.14
N LYS A 64 1.91 13.66 -10.28
CA LYS A 64 0.99 12.55 -10.63
C LYS A 64 -0.14 12.33 -9.62
N HIS A 65 0.12 12.59 -8.33
CA HIS A 65 -0.88 12.49 -7.26
C HIS A 65 -1.03 13.87 -6.62
N ASN A 66 -2.09 14.58 -6.97
CA ASN A 66 -2.37 15.92 -6.49
C ASN A 66 -3.80 15.99 -5.94
N ASP A 67 -3.90 16.16 -4.63
CA ASP A 67 -5.18 16.25 -3.92
C ASP A 67 -5.54 17.68 -3.54
N LEU A 68 -4.71 18.68 -3.92
CA LEU A 68 -4.82 20.07 -3.45
C LEU A 68 -6.21 20.68 -3.67
N GLU A 69 -6.81 20.45 -4.84
CA GLU A 69 -8.14 20.98 -5.19
C GLU A 69 -9.28 20.26 -4.45
N ASN A 70 -9.03 19.08 -3.89
CA ASN A 70 -10.02 18.31 -3.12
C ASN A 70 -10.01 18.66 -1.61
N VAL A 71 -8.95 19.32 -1.14
CA VAL A 71 -8.78 19.67 0.28
C VAL A 71 -9.79 20.75 0.66
N GLY A 72 -10.52 20.54 1.75
CA GLY A 72 -11.58 21.43 2.21
C GLY A 72 -12.94 21.21 1.53
N PHE A 73 -12.99 20.47 0.42
CA PHE A 73 -14.23 20.11 -0.28
C PHE A 73 -14.72 18.69 0.05
N THR A 74 -13.85 17.87 0.63
CA THR A 74 -14.18 16.50 0.99
C THR A 74 -13.62 16.14 2.37
N ASN A 75 -14.25 15.17 3.03
CA ASN A 75 -13.85 14.72 4.37
C ASN A 75 -12.72 13.67 4.36
N ARG A 76 -12.07 13.44 3.21
CA ARG A 76 -11.14 12.31 3.02
C ARG A 76 -9.82 12.65 2.33
N HIS A 77 -9.62 13.91 1.93
CA HIS A 77 -8.40 14.33 1.25
C HIS A 77 -7.64 15.35 2.09
N HIS A 78 -6.34 15.10 2.24
CA HIS A 78 -5.39 16.01 2.86
C HIS A 78 -4.19 16.19 1.92
N THR A 79 -3.52 17.34 2.00
CA THR A 79 -2.23 17.52 1.33
C THR A 79 -1.15 16.70 2.02
N PHE A 80 -1.02 16.84 3.35
CA PHE A 80 -0.15 16.03 4.19
C PHE A 80 -0.95 14.94 4.90
N PHE A 81 -0.47 13.70 4.87
CA PHE A 81 -1.07 12.59 5.59
C PHE A 81 -0.03 11.51 5.90
N GLU A 82 -0.38 10.58 6.79
CA GLU A 82 0.42 9.38 7.04
C GLU A 82 -0.16 8.18 6.29
N MET A 83 0.68 7.49 5.53
CA MET A 83 0.36 6.25 4.84
C MET A 83 0.94 5.07 5.60
N LEU A 84 0.06 4.26 6.18
CA LEU A 84 0.42 2.98 6.79
C LEU A 84 0.65 1.94 5.69
N GLY A 85 1.85 1.36 5.64
CA GLY A 85 2.22 0.39 4.60
C GLY A 85 2.96 -0.82 5.14
N ASN A 86 2.67 -1.99 4.56
CA ASN A 86 3.44 -3.21 4.66
C ASN A 86 3.95 -3.62 3.27
N PHE A 87 5.17 -4.13 3.20
CA PHE A 87 5.87 -4.41 1.96
C PHE A 87 6.47 -5.81 2.01
N SER A 88 6.35 -6.52 0.89
CA SER A 88 7.03 -7.78 0.60
C SER A 88 8.02 -7.54 -0.53
N PHE A 89 9.26 -7.97 -0.34
CA PHE A 89 10.34 -7.89 -1.32
C PHE A 89 10.72 -9.32 -1.73
N GLY A 90 9.87 -9.93 -2.56
CA GLY A 90 10.05 -11.32 -3.00
C GLY A 90 9.84 -12.36 -1.89
N ASP A 91 9.05 -12.03 -0.85
CA ASP A 91 8.72 -12.92 0.27
C ASP A 91 7.35 -13.57 0.04
N TYR A 92 6.27 -12.87 0.40
CA TYR A 92 4.89 -13.25 0.13
C TYR A 92 4.25 -12.44 -1.01
N PHE A 93 3.11 -12.89 -1.51
CA PHE A 93 2.35 -12.20 -2.57
C PHE A 93 0.87 -12.03 -2.21
N LYS A 94 -0.06 -12.23 -3.15
CA LYS A 94 -1.47 -11.88 -2.96
C LYS A 94 -2.15 -12.59 -1.80
N GLU A 95 -1.95 -13.91 -1.64
CA GLU A 95 -2.63 -14.73 -0.63
C GLU A 95 -2.41 -14.18 0.79
N ASP A 96 -1.14 -14.08 1.21
CA ASP A 96 -0.82 -13.53 2.53
C ASP A 96 -1.10 -12.03 2.64
N ALA A 97 -0.92 -11.25 1.57
CA ALA A 97 -1.22 -9.82 1.61
C ALA A 97 -2.70 -9.57 1.92
N ILE A 98 -3.58 -10.32 1.26
CA ILE A 98 -5.04 -10.29 1.46
C ILE A 98 -5.38 -10.81 2.85
N ALA A 99 -4.84 -11.96 3.26
CA ALA A 99 -5.08 -12.54 4.58
C ALA A 99 -4.65 -11.59 5.72
N TYR A 100 -3.49 -10.95 5.60
CA TYR A 100 -3.01 -9.99 6.60
C TYR A 100 -3.88 -8.75 6.68
N ALA A 101 -4.30 -8.19 5.54
CA ALA A 101 -5.17 -7.02 5.52
C ALA A 101 -6.55 -7.35 6.12
N PHE A 102 -7.11 -8.50 5.75
CA PHE A 102 -8.39 -8.96 6.25
C PHE A 102 -8.35 -9.16 7.78
N GLU A 103 -7.39 -9.93 8.30
CA GLU A 103 -7.22 -10.16 9.74
C GLU A 103 -7.05 -8.85 10.52
N LEU A 104 -6.20 -7.93 10.04
CA LEU A 104 -5.96 -6.65 10.71
C LEU A 104 -7.25 -5.82 10.84
N ILE A 105 -8.07 -5.82 9.80
CA ILE A 105 -9.30 -5.01 9.71
C ILE A 105 -10.44 -5.65 10.50
N THR A 106 -10.67 -6.96 10.37
CA THR A 106 -11.89 -7.62 10.85
C THR A 106 -11.72 -8.36 12.17
N SER A 107 -10.51 -8.79 12.52
CA SER A 107 -10.29 -9.56 13.76
C SER A 107 -10.60 -8.72 15.00
N LYS A 108 -11.18 -9.38 16.01
CA LYS A 108 -11.48 -8.82 17.34
C LYS A 108 -10.22 -8.42 18.10
N ASP A 109 -9.07 -9.01 17.77
CA ASP A 109 -7.78 -8.72 18.41
C ASP A 109 -7.11 -7.45 17.84
N TRP A 110 -7.65 -6.90 16.75
CA TRP A 110 -7.10 -5.74 16.03
C TRP A 110 -8.12 -4.62 15.85
N PHE A 111 -8.48 -4.24 14.62
CA PHE A 111 -9.38 -3.11 14.39
C PHE A 111 -10.86 -3.45 14.61
N ALA A 112 -11.25 -4.72 14.52
CA ALA A 112 -12.63 -5.20 14.75
C ALA A 112 -13.69 -4.42 13.95
N ILE A 113 -13.38 -4.02 12.71
CA ILE A 113 -14.34 -3.35 11.83
C ILE A 113 -15.35 -4.39 11.32
N PRO A 114 -16.66 -4.14 11.44
CA PRO A 114 -17.68 -5.07 10.97
C PRO A 114 -17.58 -5.30 9.46
N LEU A 115 -17.61 -6.57 9.05
CA LEU A 115 -17.41 -7.00 7.66
C LEU A 115 -18.44 -6.39 6.71
N GLU A 116 -19.69 -6.24 7.15
CA GLU A 116 -20.80 -5.68 6.37
C GLU A 116 -20.62 -4.20 5.99
N ARG A 117 -19.60 -3.53 6.55
CA ARG A 117 -19.23 -2.15 6.22
C ARG A 117 -18.07 -2.05 5.22
N LEU A 118 -17.50 -3.19 4.83
CA LEU A 118 -16.33 -3.26 3.97
C LEU A 118 -16.75 -3.61 2.55
N TYR A 119 -16.03 -3.02 1.60
CA TYR A 119 -16.16 -3.31 0.18
C TYR A 119 -14.78 -3.59 -0.37
N PHE A 120 -14.67 -4.62 -1.19
CA PHE A 120 -13.42 -5.08 -1.79
C PHE A 120 -13.51 -4.94 -3.30
N THR A 121 -12.46 -4.43 -3.92
CA THR A 121 -12.37 -4.30 -5.37
C THR A 121 -11.13 -5.02 -5.87
N VAL A 122 -11.24 -5.58 -7.07
CA VAL A 122 -10.13 -6.21 -7.80
C VAL A 122 -9.97 -5.53 -9.16
N PHE A 123 -8.81 -5.68 -9.77
CA PHE A 123 -8.57 -5.13 -11.10
C PHE A 123 -9.43 -5.86 -12.14
N GLY A 124 -10.35 -5.13 -12.78
CA GLY A 124 -11.32 -5.68 -13.73
C GLY A 124 -10.81 -5.88 -15.16
N GLY A 125 -9.50 -5.71 -15.39
CA GLY A 125 -8.90 -5.67 -16.72
C GLY A 125 -8.91 -4.28 -17.34
N ALA A 126 -7.92 -4.00 -18.19
CA ALA A 126 -7.83 -2.76 -18.96
C ALA A 126 -6.88 -2.92 -20.16
N GLU A 127 -7.10 -2.14 -21.20
CA GLU A 127 -6.11 -1.96 -22.26
C GLU A 127 -5.01 -1.00 -21.78
N ILE A 128 -3.78 -1.50 -21.65
CA ILE A 128 -2.66 -0.71 -21.08
C ILE A 128 -1.98 0.13 -22.17
N THR A 129 -1.91 -0.42 -23.39
CA THR A 129 -1.49 0.25 -24.62
C THR A 129 -2.28 -0.33 -25.79
N PRO A 130 -2.42 0.37 -26.93
CA PRO A 130 -3.16 -0.14 -28.09
C PRO A 130 -2.74 -1.57 -28.46
N GLY A 131 -3.70 -2.51 -28.41
CA GLY A 131 -3.48 -3.93 -28.70
C GLY A 131 -2.84 -4.76 -27.59
N ASN A 132 -2.71 -4.23 -26.38
CA ASN A 132 -2.13 -4.92 -25.22
C ASN A 132 -3.11 -4.93 -24.03
N PRO A 133 -4.11 -5.84 -24.06
CA PRO A 133 -5.06 -5.98 -22.97
C PRO A 133 -4.43 -6.72 -21.78
N LEU A 134 -4.62 -6.18 -20.59
CA LEU A 134 -4.37 -6.89 -19.33
C LEU A 134 -5.73 -7.39 -18.79
N GLY A 135 -5.82 -8.70 -18.53
CA GLY A 135 -7.05 -9.33 -18.07
C GLY A 135 -7.42 -9.02 -16.63
N THR A 136 -8.61 -9.48 -16.22
CA THR A 136 -9.10 -9.41 -14.84
C THR A 136 -8.18 -10.15 -13.88
N ASP A 137 -7.99 -9.60 -12.68
CA ASP A 137 -7.29 -10.28 -11.59
C ASP A 137 -8.22 -11.26 -10.86
N GLU A 138 -8.49 -12.39 -11.52
CA GLU A 138 -9.32 -13.48 -11.00
C GLU A 138 -8.70 -14.14 -9.75
N GLU A 139 -7.38 -14.14 -9.65
CA GLU A 139 -6.64 -14.67 -8.49
C GLU A 139 -6.99 -13.88 -7.22
N ALA A 140 -6.90 -12.54 -7.28
CA ALA A 140 -7.29 -11.69 -6.15
C ALA A 140 -8.78 -11.88 -5.79
N ALA A 141 -9.65 -12.03 -6.79
CA ALA A 141 -11.08 -12.24 -6.56
C ALA A 141 -11.35 -13.55 -5.81
N ALA A 142 -10.66 -14.64 -6.17
CA ALA A 142 -10.76 -15.91 -5.48
C ALA A 142 -10.22 -15.84 -4.05
N LEU A 143 -9.08 -15.17 -3.85
CA LEU A 143 -8.44 -15.02 -2.54
C LEU A 143 -9.28 -14.19 -1.55
N TRP A 144 -9.92 -13.11 -2.01
CA TRP A 144 -10.87 -12.37 -1.17
C TRP A 144 -12.03 -13.25 -0.69
N LYS A 145 -12.63 -14.03 -1.59
CA LYS A 145 -13.69 -14.99 -1.21
C LYS A 145 -13.19 -16.04 -0.22
N ALA A 146 -11.95 -16.51 -0.38
CA ALA A 146 -11.35 -17.51 0.49
C ALA A 146 -11.16 -17.03 1.93
N VAL A 147 -10.85 -15.73 2.13
CA VAL A 147 -10.74 -15.15 3.49
C VAL A 147 -12.09 -14.75 4.10
N GLY A 148 -13.19 -14.90 3.36
CA GLY A 148 -14.55 -14.59 3.82
C GLY A 148 -14.97 -13.15 3.59
N ALA A 149 -14.40 -12.47 2.58
CA ALA A 149 -14.84 -11.15 2.12
C ALA A 149 -16.11 -11.22 1.25
#